data_AF-A0A3N5RZH6-F1
#
_entry.id   AF-A0A3N5RZH6-F1
#
_cell.length_a   1.000
_cell.length_b   1.000
_cell.length_c   1.000
_cell.angle_alpha   90.00
_cell.angle_beta   90.00
_cell.angle_gamma   90.00
#
_symmetry.space_group_name_H-M   'P 1'
#
loop_
_entity.id
_entity.type
_entity.pdbx_description
1 polymer ?
#
loop_
_entity_poly.entity_id
_entity_poly.type
_entity_poly.pdbx_seq_one_letter_code
_entity_poly.pdbx_strand_id
1 'polypeptide(L)'
;SYANLDDLLEELLSERPSVEAFLDHSFGTCIVSADRIVTWCLSEYNLGERCEVGIATHPEYRGRGLAAHTGRAFLLQAYAAGFRHIGWHCWTRNEPSGKTALKIGLCKERDYPSCFVLSDRVAHLSVHGEIQLHKGEYAEAARWFERALHYGELPNWACIDAARTYARLEQADTAFRYLSLALEKGYDDVDGLAEDEHLQSLREDRRWKQLFK
;
A
#
# COMPACT_ATOMS: atom_id res chain seq x y z
N SER A 1 -25.23 -9.42 8.68
CA SER A 1 -23.95 -8.68 8.67
C SER A 1 -23.60 -8.39 7.23
N TYR A 2 -23.01 -7.24 6.93
CA TYR A 2 -22.54 -6.93 5.57
C TYR A 2 -21.26 -7.72 5.27
N ALA A 3 -21.10 -8.19 4.04
CA ALA A 3 -19.80 -8.67 3.57
C ALA A 3 -18.77 -7.52 3.58
N ASN A 4 -17.52 -7.84 3.90
CA ASN A 4 -16.39 -6.92 4.07
C ASN A 4 -16.53 -5.95 5.26
N LEU A 5 -17.38 -6.26 6.23
CA LEU A 5 -17.44 -5.49 7.48
C LEU A 5 -16.12 -5.58 8.24
N ASP A 6 -15.50 -6.75 8.28
CA ASP A 6 -14.24 -6.96 8.99
C ASP A 6 -13.10 -6.11 8.39
N ASP A 7 -13.01 -6.00 7.06
CA ASP A 7 -12.05 -5.11 6.38
C ASP A 7 -12.25 -3.65 6.79
N LEU A 8 -13.50 -3.18 6.87
CA LEU A 8 -13.81 -1.83 7.33
C LEU A 8 -13.46 -1.65 8.82
N LEU A 9 -13.69 -2.67 9.65
CA LEU A 9 -13.34 -2.63 11.07
C LEU A 9 -11.82 -2.60 11.25
N GLU A 10 -11.05 -3.35 10.47
CA GLU A 10 -9.60 -3.30 10.48
C GLU A 10 -9.09 -1.90 10.11
N GLU A 11 -9.61 -1.31 9.03
CA GLU A 11 -9.26 0.05 8.64
C GLU A 11 -9.61 1.06 9.74
N LEU A 12 -10.81 0.99 10.29
CA LEU A 12 -11.26 1.87 11.38
C LEU A 12 -10.31 1.78 12.58
N LEU A 13 -9.91 0.57 12.94
CA LEU A 13 -9.10 0.28 14.12
C LEU A 13 -7.60 0.50 13.89
N SER A 14 -7.17 0.77 12.65
CA SER A 14 -5.78 1.14 12.36
C SER A 14 -5.41 2.50 12.98
N GLU A 15 -6.38 3.43 13.06
CA GLU A 15 -6.16 4.79 13.57
C GLU A 15 -6.88 5.09 14.90
N ARG A 16 -7.76 4.18 15.34
CA ARG A 16 -8.53 4.32 16.59
C ARG A 16 -8.49 3.05 17.42
N PRO A 17 -8.45 3.16 18.76
CA PRO A 17 -8.32 1.98 19.63
C PRO A 17 -9.59 1.14 19.73
N SER A 18 -10.75 1.66 19.33
CA SER A 18 -12.03 0.94 19.33
C SER A 18 -13.05 1.58 18.38
N VAL A 19 -14.13 0.85 18.11
CA VAL A 19 -15.28 1.36 17.34
C VAL A 19 -15.93 2.55 18.03
N GLU A 20 -16.08 2.48 19.36
CA GLU A 20 -16.63 3.58 20.16
C GLU A 20 -15.75 4.84 20.04
N ALA A 21 -14.42 4.68 20.16
CA ALA A 21 -13.49 5.80 19.98
C ALA A 21 -13.54 6.40 18.58
N PHE A 22 -13.78 5.58 17.54
CA PHE A 22 -14.03 6.09 16.20
C PHE A 22 -15.35 6.87 16.13
N LEU A 23 -16.44 6.34 16.66
CA LEU A 23 -17.74 7.00 16.63
C LEU A 23 -17.76 8.32 17.43
N ASP A 24 -16.96 8.42 18.49
CA ASP A 24 -16.85 9.62 19.33
C ASP A 24 -15.94 10.71 18.73
N HIS A 25 -14.94 10.33 17.93
CA HIS A 25 -13.85 11.23 17.52
C HIS A 25 -13.57 11.29 16.02
N SER A 26 -14.27 10.48 15.23
CA SER A 26 -14.08 10.31 13.80
C SER A 26 -15.41 10.11 13.09
N PHE A 27 -15.37 10.07 11.77
CA PHE A 27 -16.53 9.88 10.94
C PHE A 27 -16.10 9.29 9.60
N GLY A 28 -17.07 8.82 8.83
CA GLY A 28 -16.80 8.30 7.49
C GLY A 28 -18.07 8.06 6.70
N THR A 29 -17.88 7.84 5.41
CA THR A 29 -18.93 7.43 4.49
C THR A 29 -18.55 6.10 3.86
N CYS A 30 -19.54 5.31 3.46
CA CYS A 30 -19.31 4.09 2.70
C CYS A 30 -20.35 3.92 1.59
N ILE A 31 -20.00 3.12 0.59
CA ILE A 31 -20.94 2.62 -0.41
C ILE A 31 -21.22 1.15 -0.08
N VAL A 32 -22.51 0.85 0.06
CA VAL A 32 -23.03 -0.51 0.18
C VAL A 32 -23.65 -0.90 -1.16
N SER A 33 -23.26 -2.05 -1.69
CA SER A 33 -23.81 -2.64 -2.91
C SER A 33 -24.42 -4.00 -2.57
N ALA A 34 -25.75 -4.12 -2.70
CA ALA A 34 -26.52 -5.22 -2.14
C ALA A 34 -26.22 -5.36 -0.63
N ASP A 35 -25.58 -6.46 -0.21
CA ASP A 35 -25.21 -6.73 1.18
C ASP A 35 -23.70 -6.65 1.43
N ARG A 36 -22.96 -5.87 0.64
CA ARG A 36 -21.50 -5.73 0.75
C ARG A 36 -21.06 -4.27 0.87
N ILE A 37 -20.14 -4.01 1.80
CA ILE A 37 -19.42 -2.73 1.87
C ILE A 37 -18.29 -2.78 0.82
N VAL A 38 -18.34 -1.90 -0.17
CA VAL A 38 -17.44 -1.97 -1.34
C VAL A 38 -16.47 -0.80 -1.44
N THR A 39 -16.72 0.28 -0.71
CA THR A 39 -15.87 1.47 -0.65
C THR A 39 -16.14 2.21 0.65
N TRP A 40 -15.10 2.77 1.26
CA TRP A 40 -15.22 3.67 2.41
C TRP A 40 -14.29 4.87 2.26
N CYS A 41 -14.65 5.96 2.93
CA CYS A 41 -13.84 7.16 3.11
C CYS A 41 -13.93 7.57 4.58
N LEU A 42 -12.83 7.52 5.32
CA LEU A 42 -12.79 7.72 6.78
C LEU A 42 -11.95 8.95 7.15
N SER A 43 -12.26 9.57 8.28
CA SER A 43 -11.40 10.59 8.88
C SER A 43 -10.36 9.90 9.75
N GLU A 44 -9.12 9.83 9.29
CA GLU A 44 -8.05 9.08 9.96
C GLU A 44 -7.44 9.89 11.12
N TYR A 45 -6.97 11.11 10.82
CA TYR A 45 -6.36 12.00 11.80
C TYR A 45 -7.14 13.29 11.93
N ASN A 46 -7.72 13.55 13.11
CA ASN A 46 -8.52 14.76 13.38
C ASN A 46 -7.84 15.65 14.40
N LEU A 47 -7.67 16.94 14.09
CA LEU A 47 -7.14 17.94 15.01
C LEU A 47 -7.76 19.33 14.75
N GLY A 48 -8.56 19.80 15.70
CA GLY A 48 -9.27 21.07 15.57
C GLY A 48 -10.16 21.08 14.32
N GLU A 49 -9.96 22.07 13.45
CA GLU A 49 -10.70 22.21 12.19
C GLU A 49 -10.08 21.42 11.03
N ARG A 50 -9.17 20.48 11.30
CA ARG A 50 -8.42 19.72 10.30
C ARG A 50 -8.68 18.22 10.38
N CYS A 51 -8.73 17.56 9.22
CA CYS A 51 -8.70 16.11 9.15
C CYS A 51 -7.87 15.58 7.97
N GLU A 52 -7.28 14.40 8.11
CA GLU A 52 -6.74 13.60 7.01
C GLU A 52 -7.76 12.51 6.62
N VAL A 53 -7.81 12.15 5.32
CA VAL A 53 -8.83 11.24 4.79
C VAL A 53 -8.23 9.93 4.30
N GLY A 54 -8.76 8.80 4.70
CA GLY A 54 -8.44 7.48 4.13
C GLY A 54 -9.50 7.03 3.15
N ILE A 55 -9.15 6.55 1.96
CA ILE A 55 -10.12 5.99 0.99
C ILE A 55 -9.65 4.63 0.48
N ALA A 56 -10.48 3.61 0.66
CA ALA A 56 -10.25 2.31 0.06
C ALA A 56 -11.49 1.80 -0.70
N THR A 57 -11.22 1.02 -1.75
CA THR A 57 -12.23 0.35 -2.57
C THR A 57 -11.82 -1.10 -2.74
N HIS A 58 -12.76 -2.01 -2.47
CA HIS A 58 -12.56 -3.45 -2.63
C HIS A 58 -12.07 -3.76 -4.07
N PRO A 59 -11.06 -4.64 -4.25
CA PRO A 59 -10.42 -4.88 -5.55
C PRO A 59 -11.38 -5.07 -6.73
N GLU A 60 -12.40 -5.93 -6.56
CA GLU A 60 -13.41 -6.23 -7.60
C GLU A 60 -14.26 -5.01 -8.04
N TYR A 61 -14.31 -3.96 -7.22
CA TYR A 61 -15.12 -2.76 -7.44
C TYR A 61 -14.30 -1.54 -7.86
N ARG A 62 -12.96 -1.68 -7.99
CA ARG A 62 -12.06 -0.62 -8.45
C ARG A 62 -12.34 -0.23 -9.91
N GLY A 63 -11.87 0.95 -10.31
CA GLY A 63 -12.04 1.47 -11.69
C GLY A 63 -13.45 1.98 -12.03
N ARG A 64 -14.40 1.91 -11.10
CA ARG A 64 -15.82 2.32 -11.31
C ARG A 64 -16.16 3.72 -10.80
N GLY A 65 -15.17 4.47 -10.31
CA GLY A 65 -15.36 5.81 -9.76
C GLY A 65 -16.02 5.88 -8.38
N LEU A 66 -16.15 4.76 -7.67
CA LEU A 66 -16.76 4.68 -6.34
C LEU A 66 -15.98 5.45 -5.28
N ALA A 67 -14.64 5.35 -5.29
CA ALA A 67 -13.75 6.11 -4.41
C ALA A 67 -14.04 7.62 -4.48
N ALA A 68 -14.24 8.17 -5.69
CA ALA A 68 -14.52 9.59 -5.86
C ALA A 68 -15.93 10.00 -5.37
N HIS A 69 -16.93 9.13 -5.53
CA HIS A 69 -18.27 9.40 -4.98
C HIS A 69 -18.26 9.41 -3.46
N THR A 70 -17.63 8.39 -2.87
CA THR A 70 -17.51 8.22 -1.42
C THR A 70 -16.71 9.37 -0.81
N GLY A 71 -15.56 9.73 -1.40
CA GLY A 71 -14.75 10.86 -0.97
C GLY A 71 -15.48 12.21 -1.07
N ARG A 72 -16.28 12.46 -2.11
CA ARG A 72 -17.10 13.69 -2.19
C ARG A 72 -18.16 13.74 -1.08
N ALA A 73 -18.83 12.61 -0.82
CA ALA A 73 -19.81 12.53 0.28
C ALA A 73 -19.13 12.78 1.63
N PHE A 74 -17.92 12.25 1.82
CA PHE A 74 -17.10 12.53 3.00
C PHE A 74 -16.78 14.01 3.13
N LEU A 75 -16.31 14.68 2.06
CA LEU A 75 -15.99 16.11 2.13
C LEU A 75 -17.21 16.94 2.54
N LEU A 76 -18.40 16.63 2.01
CA LEU A 76 -19.64 17.30 2.41
C LEU A 76 -19.93 17.10 3.89
N GLN A 77 -19.77 15.89 4.41
CA GLN A 77 -19.94 15.58 5.83
C GLN A 77 -18.91 16.31 6.70
N ALA A 78 -17.64 16.33 6.29
CA ALA A 78 -16.56 17.02 6.98
C ALA A 78 -16.83 18.53 7.08
N TYR A 79 -17.23 19.18 5.98
CA TYR A 79 -17.57 20.60 5.99
C TYR A 79 -18.78 20.93 6.87
N ALA A 80 -19.81 20.07 6.86
CA ALA A 80 -20.97 20.19 7.72
C ALA A 80 -20.62 20.01 9.21
N ALA A 81 -19.64 19.16 9.51
CA ALA A 81 -19.11 18.96 10.87
C ALA A 81 -18.12 20.07 11.31
N GLY A 82 -17.85 21.07 10.48
CA GLY A 82 -17.01 22.22 10.83
C GLY A 82 -15.54 22.12 10.43
N PHE A 83 -15.12 21.04 9.77
CA PHE A 83 -13.76 20.95 9.22
C PHE A 83 -13.57 21.95 8.09
N ARG A 84 -12.35 22.48 7.98
CA ARG A 84 -11.95 23.53 7.02
C ARG A 84 -10.68 23.20 6.25
N HIS A 85 -9.84 22.33 6.80
CA HIS A 85 -8.61 21.88 6.14
C HIS A 85 -8.61 20.36 6.08
N ILE A 86 -8.80 19.82 4.88
CA ILE A 86 -8.90 18.38 4.67
C ILE A 86 -7.68 17.94 3.85
N GLY A 87 -6.85 17.12 4.47
CA GLY A 87 -5.59 16.62 3.92
C GLY A 87 -5.71 15.22 3.37
N TRP A 88 -4.75 14.90 2.49
CA TRP A 88 -4.45 13.56 2.03
C TRP A 88 -2.99 13.54 1.62
N HIS A 89 -2.27 12.47 1.97
CA HIS A 89 -0.97 12.19 1.38
C HIS A 89 -0.98 10.85 0.67
N CYS A 90 -0.18 10.74 -0.39
CA CYS A 90 0.10 9.46 -1.01
C CYS A 90 1.50 9.48 -1.60
N TRP A 91 2.04 8.29 -1.87
CA TRP A 91 3.24 8.17 -2.67
C TRP A 91 3.03 8.73 -4.07
N THR A 92 4.03 9.38 -4.63
CA THR A 92 3.99 9.89 -6.02
C THR A 92 3.73 8.78 -7.04
N ARG A 93 4.17 7.55 -6.77
CA ARG A 93 3.86 6.34 -7.57
C ARG A 93 2.40 5.90 -7.50
N ASN A 94 1.64 6.32 -6.49
CA ASN A 94 0.22 6.00 -6.37
C ASN A 94 -0.64 6.97 -7.18
N GLU A 95 -0.44 6.98 -8.50
CA GLU A 95 -1.21 7.82 -9.42
C GLU A 95 -2.72 7.65 -9.30
N PRO A 96 -3.28 6.43 -9.11
CA PRO A 96 -4.73 6.26 -8.97
C PRO A 96 -5.28 7.02 -7.75
N SER A 97 -4.55 7.01 -6.62
CA SER A 97 -4.92 7.77 -5.43
C SER A 97 -4.83 9.28 -5.68
N GLY A 98 -3.74 9.77 -6.26
CA GLY A 98 -3.58 11.19 -6.60
C GLY A 98 -4.68 11.69 -7.55
N LYS A 99 -5.04 10.90 -8.58
CA LYS A 99 -6.16 11.19 -9.49
C LYS A 99 -7.50 11.22 -8.76
N THR A 100 -7.70 10.36 -7.75
CA THR A 100 -8.91 10.35 -6.91
C THR A 100 -8.99 11.61 -6.06
N ALA A 101 -7.91 12.01 -5.40
CA ALA A 101 -7.84 13.25 -4.60
C ALA A 101 -8.23 14.49 -5.44
N LEU A 102 -7.66 14.63 -6.63
CA LEU A 102 -8.03 15.71 -7.56
C LEU A 102 -9.51 15.65 -7.96
N LYS A 103 -10.03 14.45 -8.24
CA LYS A 103 -11.43 14.25 -8.66
C LYS A 103 -12.44 14.59 -7.57
N ILE A 104 -12.09 14.43 -6.29
CA ILE A 104 -12.95 14.82 -5.17
C ILE A 104 -12.88 16.31 -4.84
N GLY A 105 -11.92 17.04 -5.42
CA GLY A 105 -11.78 18.49 -5.27
C GLY A 105 -10.62 18.94 -4.39
N LEU A 106 -9.75 18.02 -3.96
CA LEU A 106 -8.47 18.39 -3.34
C LEU A 106 -7.53 18.96 -4.41
N CYS A 107 -6.54 19.72 -3.99
CA CYS A 107 -5.48 20.22 -4.84
C CYS A 107 -4.13 19.66 -4.37
N LYS A 108 -3.19 19.48 -5.31
CA LYS A 108 -1.83 19.09 -4.98
C LYS A 108 -1.12 20.27 -4.33
N GLU A 109 -0.77 20.16 -3.06
CA GLU A 109 -0.08 21.22 -2.33
C GLU A 109 1.43 21.23 -2.61
N ARG A 110 2.08 20.07 -2.46
CA ARG A 110 3.55 19.93 -2.57
C ARG A 110 3.96 18.46 -2.76
N ASP A 111 5.14 18.26 -3.32
CA ASP A 111 5.89 17.01 -3.17
C ASP A 111 6.96 17.21 -2.09
N TYR A 112 7.20 16.19 -1.28
CA TYR A 112 8.25 16.22 -0.26
C TYR A 112 8.87 14.83 -0.09
N PRO A 113 10.15 14.74 0.32
CA PRO A 113 10.76 13.47 0.62
C PRO A 113 10.18 12.87 1.90
N SER A 114 9.88 11.57 1.88
CA SER A 114 9.57 10.77 3.07
C SER A 114 10.81 10.01 3.53
N CYS A 115 11.02 9.92 4.84
CA CYS A 115 12.10 9.15 5.44
C CYS A 115 11.52 8.15 6.45
N PHE A 116 11.94 6.89 6.35
CA PHE A 116 11.56 5.85 7.29
C PHE A 116 12.70 5.59 8.28
N VAL A 117 12.38 5.66 9.57
CA VAL A 117 13.28 5.28 10.64
C VAL A 117 12.65 4.12 11.37
N LEU A 118 13.21 2.93 11.18
CA LEU A 118 12.76 1.70 11.83
C LEU A 118 13.81 1.30 12.86
N SER A 119 13.36 0.85 14.03
CA SER A 119 14.26 0.38 15.10
C SER A 119 14.97 -0.92 14.72
N ASP A 120 14.27 -1.81 14.03
CA ASP A 120 14.87 -3.01 13.46
C ASP A 120 15.77 -2.65 12.28
N ARG A 121 17.05 -3.03 12.38
CA ARG A 121 18.07 -2.63 11.41
C ARG A 121 17.88 -3.32 10.06
N VAL A 122 17.41 -4.57 10.05
CA VAL A 122 17.18 -5.31 8.81
C VAL A 122 16.01 -4.67 8.06
N ALA A 123 14.89 -4.42 8.73
CA ALA A 123 13.74 -3.75 8.16
C ALA A 123 14.08 -2.33 7.69
N HIS A 124 14.83 -1.57 8.49
CA HIS A 124 15.28 -0.22 8.10
C HIS A 124 16.05 -0.26 6.77
N LEU A 125 17.08 -1.11 6.66
CA LEU A 125 17.88 -1.24 5.45
C LEU A 125 17.07 -1.80 4.28
N SER A 126 16.14 -2.71 4.55
CA SER A 126 15.27 -3.30 3.52
C SER A 126 14.30 -2.26 2.92
N VAL A 127 13.73 -1.38 3.73
CA VAL A 127 12.89 -0.26 3.25
C VAL A 127 13.71 0.70 2.40
N HIS A 128 14.97 0.95 2.75
CA HIS A 128 15.86 1.72 1.88
C HIS A 128 16.12 1.02 0.54
N GLY A 129 16.23 -0.32 0.52
CA GLY A 129 16.28 -1.11 -0.71
C GLY A 129 15.02 -0.96 -1.56
N GLU A 130 13.84 -1.09 -0.95
CA GLU A 130 12.53 -0.90 -1.61
C GLU A 130 12.43 0.50 -2.25
N ILE A 131 12.83 1.55 -1.53
CA ILE A 131 12.82 2.94 -2.05
C ILE A 131 13.67 3.06 -3.33
N GLN A 132 14.84 2.41 -3.38
CA GLN A 132 15.72 2.48 -4.55
C GLN A 132 15.20 1.63 -5.69
N LEU A 133 14.60 0.47 -5.39
CA LEU A 133 13.89 -0.36 -6.37
C LEU A 133 12.81 0.46 -7.08
N HIS A 134 12.00 1.21 -6.34
CA HIS A 134 10.94 2.05 -6.93
C HIS A 134 11.46 3.28 -7.68
N LYS A 135 12.69 3.73 -7.42
CA LYS A 135 13.36 4.75 -8.25
C LYS A 135 13.92 4.18 -9.55
N GLY A 136 13.95 2.86 -9.71
CA GLY A 136 14.64 2.19 -10.83
C GLY A 136 16.15 2.05 -10.63
N GLU A 137 16.67 2.38 -9.45
CA GLU A 137 18.09 2.34 -9.12
C GLU A 137 18.48 0.94 -8.62
N TYR A 138 18.32 -0.07 -9.48
CA TYR A 138 18.40 -1.49 -9.09
C TYR A 138 19.76 -1.87 -8.48
N ALA A 139 20.87 -1.31 -8.99
CA ALA A 139 22.19 -1.58 -8.45
C ALA A 139 22.36 -1.02 -7.02
N GLU A 140 21.74 0.12 -6.71
CA GLU A 140 21.73 0.68 -5.36
C GLU A 140 20.79 -0.11 -4.45
N ALA A 141 19.60 -0.51 -4.94
CA ALA A 141 18.68 -1.37 -4.22
C ALA A 141 19.35 -2.68 -3.76
N ALA A 142 20.09 -3.33 -4.66
CA ALA A 142 20.85 -4.55 -4.35
C ALA A 142 21.86 -4.32 -3.21
N ARG A 143 22.60 -3.20 -3.23
CA ARG A 143 23.53 -2.84 -2.15
C ARG A 143 22.82 -2.68 -0.80
N TRP A 144 21.60 -2.14 -0.77
CA TRP A 144 20.83 -2.03 0.48
C TRP A 144 20.38 -3.39 0.99
N PHE A 145 19.90 -4.28 0.13
CA PHE A 145 19.52 -5.65 0.54
C PHE A 145 20.73 -6.47 1.01
N GLU A 146 21.88 -6.35 0.35
CA GLU A 146 23.14 -6.96 0.80
C GLU A 146 23.59 -6.44 2.16
N ARG A 147 23.45 -5.13 2.42
CA ARG A 147 23.71 -4.55 3.73
C ARG A 147 22.72 -5.04 4.78
N ALA A 148 21.44 -5.19 4.44
CA ALA A 148 20.43 -5.73 5.34
C ALA A 148 20.78 -7.17 5.77
N LEU A 149 21.20 -8.00 4.80
CA LEU A 149 21.65 -9.38 5.03
C LEU A 149 22.87 -9.49 5.95
N HIS A 150 23.72 -8.47 6.01
CA HIS A 150 24.84 -8.44 6.96
C HIS A 150 24.36 -8.38 8.44
N TYR A 151 23.15 -7.88 8.69
CA TYR A 151 22.60 -7.72 10.03
C TYR A 151 21.59 -8.80 10.42
N GLY A 152 21.07 -9.57 9.47
CA GLY A 152 20.12 -10.64 9.75
C GLY A 152 19.38 -11.11 8.50
N GLU A 153 18.42 -12.02 8.69
CA GLU A 153 17.62 -12.55 7.60
C GLU A 153 16.58 -11.54 7.11
N LEU A 154 16.44 -11.42 5.79
CA LEU A 154 15.41 -10.59 5.19
C LEU A 154 14.01 -11.13 5.53
N PRO A 155 13.04 -10.26 5.87
CA PRO A 155 11.63 -10.64 5.91
C PRO A 155 11.13 -11.04 4.51
N ASN A 156 10.00 -11.75 4.45
CA ASN A 156 9.45 -12.29 3.20
C ASN A 156 9.24 -11.21 2.11
N TRP A 157 8.69 -10.04 2.48
CA TRP A 157 8.46 -8.92 1.57
C TRP A 157 9.78 -8.37 1.00
N ALA A 158 10.82 -8.26 1.83
CA ALA A 158 12.12 -7.78 1.39
C ALA A 158 12.82 -8.81 0.49
N CYS A 159 12.53 -10.11 0.66
CA CYS A 159 12.96 -11.14 -0.28
C CYS A 159 12.31 -10.94 -1.65
N ILE A 160 11.02 -10.61 -1.71
CA ILE A 160 10.36 -10.29 -2.99
C ILE A 160 10.99 -9.06 -3.64
N ASP A 161 11.27 -8.00 -2.88
CA ASP A 161 11.90 -6.80 -3.45
C ASP A 161 13.35 -7.04 -3.89
N ALA A 162 14.10 -7.88 -3.17
CA ALA A 162 15.40 -8.36 -3.63
C ALA A 162 15.25 -9.16 -4.93
N ALA A 163 14.28 -10.09 -5.02
CA ALA A 163 14.04 -10.85 -6.24
C ALA A 163 13.74 -9.95 -7.45
N ARG A 164 12.83 -8.97 -7.28
CA ARG A 164 12.52 -7.93 -8.28
C ARG A 164 13.78 -7.19 -8.71
N THR A 165 14.59 -6.78 -7.74
CA THR A 165 15.84 -6.06 -7.98
C THR A 165 16.82 -6.88 -8.83
N TYR A 166 17.08 -8.13 -8.45
CA TYR A 166 18.02 -8.98 -9.18
C TYR A 166 17.47 -9.44 -10.54
N ALA A 167 16.16 -9.57 -10.71
CA ALA A 167 15.54 -9.83 -12.01
C ALA A 167 15.78 -8.67 -12.99
N ARG A 168 15.68 -7.42 -12.50
CA ARG A 168 15.98 -6.20 -13.28
C ARG A 168 17.46 -5.98 -13.56
N LEU A 169 18.33 -6.60 -12.77
CA LEU A 169 19.77 -6.68 -13.03
C LEU A 169 20.17 -7.88 -13.92
N GLU A 170 19.19 -8.60 -14.49
CA GLU A 170 19.39 -9.80 -15.32
C GLU A 170 20.10 -10.95 -14.58
N GLN A 171 20.06 -10.97 -13.26
CA GLN A 171 20.64 -12.01 -12.41
C GLN A 171 19.58 -13.04 -12.01
N ALA A 172 19.09 -13.79 -13.01
CA ALA A 172 17.98 -14.73 -12.83
C ALA A 172 18.20 -15.72 -11.69
N ASP A 173 19.41 -16.29 -11.54
CA ASP A 173 19.71 -17.24 -10.47
C ASP A 173 19.55 -16.65 -9.08
N THR A 174 20.04 -15.43 -8.87
CA THR A 174 19.90 -14.73 -7.61
C THR A 174 18.43 -14.35 -7.36
N ALA A 175 17.72 -13.89 -8.39
CA ALA A 175 16.30 -13.56 -8.28
C ALA A 175 15.45 -14.77 -7.86
N PHE A 176 15.67 -15.93 -8.48
CA PHE A 176 14.98 -17.16 -8.12
C PHE A 176 15.29 -17.64 -6.70
N ARG A 177 16.53 -17.49 -6.21
CA ARG A 177 16.85 -17.79 -4.80
C ARG A 177 16.00 -16.97 -3.83
N TYR A 178 15.81 -15.68 -4.10
CA TYR A 178 14.99 -14.84 -3.24
C TYR A 178 13.49 -15.10 -3.37
N LEU A 179 13.00 -15.44 -4.58
CA LEU A 179 11.61 -15.90 -4.74
C LEU A 179 11.34 -17.16 -3.90
N SER A 180 12.21 -18.16 -3.99
CA SER A 180 12.10 -19.36 -3.15
C SER A 180 12.11 -19.02 -1.66
N LEU A 181 13.05 -18.17 -1.23
CA LEU A 181 13.16 -17.76 0.18
C LEU A 181 11.93 -17.01 0.67
N ALA A 182 11.31 -16.17 -0.16
CA ALA A 182 10.09 -15.46 0.20
C ALA A 182 8.92 -16.44 0.43
N LEU A 183 8.75 -17.42 -0.46
CA LEU A 183 7.71 -18.45 -0.34
C LEU A 183 7.94 -19.35 0.88
N GLU A 184 9.19 -19.75 1.13
CA GLU A 184 9.56 -20.50 2.35
C GLU A 184 9.26 -19.73 3.64
N LYS A 185 9.38 -18.39 3.60
CA LYS A 185 9.02 -17.48 4.68
C LYS A 185 7.52 -17.12 4.71
N GLY A 186 6.69 -17.80 3.93
CA GLY A 186 5.24 -17.67 3.97
C GLY A 186 4.66 -16.48 3.21
N TYR A 187 5.35 -15.96 2.19
CA TYR A 187 4.73 -15.04 1.24
C TYR A 187 3.60 -15.74 0.47
N ASP A 188 2.41 -15.14 0.42
CA ASP A 188 1.17 -15.78 -0.04
C ASP A 188 0.51 -15.12 -1.27
N ASP A 189 0.83 -13.87 -1.61
CA ASP A 189 0.34 -13.18 -2.82
C ASP A 189 1.05 -13.63 -4.11
N VAL A 190 0.87 -14.92 -4.43
CA VAL A 190 1.48 -15.56 -5.61
C VAL A 190 0.91 -15.00 -6.92
N ASP A 191 -0.39 -14.72 -6.96
CA ASP A 191 -1.06 -14.16 -8.14
C ASP A 191 -0.48 -12.78 -8.49
N GLY A 192 -0.19 -11.94 -7.49
CA GLY A 192 0.48 -10.66 -7.69
C GLY A 192 1.87 -10.78 -8.32
N LEU A 193 2.63 -11.85 -8.02
CA LEU A 193 3.95 -12.08 -8.62
C LEU A 193 3.86 -12.42 -10.12
N ALA A 194 2.77 -13.05 -10.56
CA ALA A 194 2.54 -13.38 -11.96
C ALA A 194 2.32 -12.14 -12.83
N GLU A 195 1.76 -11.07 -12.25
CA GLU A 195 1.49 -9.82 -12.95
C GLU A 195 2.64 -8.80 -12.83
N ASP A 196 3.57 -9.01 -11.89
CA ASP A 196 4.68 -8.08 -11.61
C ASP A 196 5.65 -7.86 -12.78
N GLU A 197 5.70 -6.62 -13.27
CA GLU A 197 6.57 -6.21 -14.38
C GLU A 197 8.06 -6.36 -14.08
N HIS A 198 8.47 -6.26 -12.81
CA HIS A 198 9.89 -6.42 -12.45
C HIS A 198 10.38 -7.85 -12.65
N LEU A 199 9.48 -8.82 -12.62
CA LEU A 199 9.76 -10.25 -12.76
C LEU A 199 9.50 -10.77 -14.17
N GLN A 200 9.13 -9.89 -15.13
CA GLN A 200 8.79 -10.30 -16.49
C GLN A 200 9.89 -11.14 -17.16
N SER A 201 11.16 -10.79 -16.94
CA SER A 201 12.32 -11.51 -17.51
C SER A 201 12.43 -12.97 -17.04
N LEU A 202 11.79 -13.33 -15.92
CA LEU A 202 11.86 -14.67 -15.34
C LEU A 202 10.75 -15.60 -15.83
N ARG A 203 9.65 -15.06 -16.42
CA ARG A 203 8.42 -15.83 -16.69
C ARG A 203 8.60 -16.99 -17.68
N GLU A 204 9.55 -16.84 -18.61
CA GLU A 204 9.88 -17.89 -19.60
C GLU A 204 10.88 -18.93 -19.07
N ASP A 205 11.51 -18.68 -17.92
CA ASP A 205 12.43 -19.64 -17.30
C ASP A 205 11.64 -20.83 -16.74
N ARG A 206 12.14 -22.05 -16.97
CA ARG A 206 11.52 -23.29 -16.49
C ARG A 206 11.25 -23.30 -14.98
N ARG A 207 12.06 -22.60 -14.19
CA ARG A 207 11.94 -22.49 -12.72
C ARG A 207 10.70 -21.72 -12.30
N TRP A 208 10.24 -20.77 -13.11
CA TRP A 208 9.00 -20.03 -12.87
C TRP A 208 7.81 -20.97 -12.69
N LYS A 209 7.64 -21.90 -13.64
CA LYS A 209 6.61 -22.95 -13.58
C LYS A 209 6.80 -23.96 -12.45
N GLN A 210 7.97 -24.02 -11.81
CA GLN A 210 8.22 -24.93 -10.68
C GLN A 210 7.87 -24.28 -9.35
N LEU A 211 8.03 -22.95 -9.24
CA LEU A 211 7.72 -22.20 -8.02
C LEU A 211 6.22 -21.99 -7.82
N PHE A 212 5.46 -21.86 -8.90
CA PHE A 212 4.04 -21.51 -8.86
C PHE A 212 3.12 -22.67 -9.28
N LYS A 213 3.51 -23.90 -8.92
CA LYS A 213 2.77 -25.13 -9.19
C LYS A 213 1.77 -25.47 -8.11
#